data_AF-A0A2M8N0D1-F1
#
_entry.id   AF-A0A2M8N0D1-F1
#
_cell.length_a   1.000
_cell.length_b   1.000
_cell.length_c   1.000
_cell.angle_alpha   90.00
_cell.angle_beta   90.00
_cell.angle_gamma   90.00
#
_symmetry.space_group_name_H-M   'P 1'
#
loop_
_entity.id
_entity.type
_entity.pdbx_description
1 polymer ?
#
loop_
_entity_poly.entity_id
_entity_poly.type
_entity_poly.pdbx_seq_one_letter_code
_entity_poly.pdbx_strand_id
1 'polypeptide(L)'
;MRSDQKEQIKRLALLLHERDLSRFRVATAQKAKTEQDLLVLDKTSALADRDPKVCREVVDRYNSWAMNRRILLNQQLADDLLRWNSARQEAQRSFGRAEVLKTLGRRR
;
A
#
# COMPACT_ATOMS: atom_id res chain seq x y z
N MET A 1 -39.93 6.00 9.37
CA MET A 1 -38.50 5.93 9.78
C MET A 1 -38.18 7.21 10.56
N ARG A 2 -37.84 7.10 11.85
CA ARG A 2 -37.69 8.24 12.78
C ARG A 2 -36.48 9.09 12.40
N SER A 3 -36.53 10.41 12.62
CA SER A 3 -35.45 11.36 12.26
C SER A 3 -34.09 10.90 12.80
N ASP A 4 -34.06 10.40 14.04
CA ASP A 4 -32.84 9.95 14.73
C ASP A 4 -32.16 8.76 14.04
N GLN A 5 -32.92 7.81 13.47
CA GLN A 5 -32.36 6.68 12.74
C GLN A 5 -31.61 7.12 11.48
N LYS A 6 -32.10 8.16 10.80
CA LYS A 6 -31.43 8.69 9.60
C LYS A 6 -30.11 9.36 9.94
N GLU A 7 -30.10 10.13 11.02
CA GLU A 7 -28.90 10.81 11.49
C GLU A 7 -27.85 9.82 11.99
N GLN A 8 -28.28 8.76 12.69
CA GLN A 8 -27.41 7.67 13.11
C GLN A 8 -26.78 6.95 11.91
N ILE A 9 -27.55 6.66 10.85
CA ILE A 9 -27.03 6.02 9.63
C ILE A 9 -26.01 6.92 8.92
N LYS A 10 -26.25 8.23 8.83
CA LYS A 10 -25.27 9.18 8.26
C LYS A 10 -23.96 9.19 9.04
N ARG A 11 -24.02 9.26 10.37
CA ARG A 11 -22.83 9.22 11.23
C ARG A 11 -22.06 7.91 11.06
N LEU A 12 -22.76 6.78 11.04
CA LEU A 12 -22.12 5.48 10.80
C LEU A 12 -21.45 5.40 9.42
N ALA A 13 -22.07 5.95 8.38
CA ALA A 13 -21.48 5.97 7.04
C ALA A 13 -20.20 6.83 6.98
N LEU A 14 -20.17 7.97 7.68
CA LEU A 14 -18.97 8.80 7.80
C LEU A 14 -17.84 8.06 8.54
N LEU A 15 -18.14 7.44 9.69
CA LEU A 15 -17.15 6.67 10.45
C LEU A 15 -16.59 5.48 9.66
N LEU A 16 -17.44 4.78 8.91
CA LEU A 16 -17.00 3.71 8.01
C LEU A 16 -16.08 4.25 6.90
N HIS A 17 -16.44 5.38 6.32
CA HIS A 17 -15.62 6.02 5.30
C HIS A 17 -14.24 6.44 5.84
N GLU A 18 -14.18 7.07 7.01
CA GLU A 18 -12.91 7.46 7.66
C GLU A 18 -12.03 6.25 7.98
N ARG A 19 -12.63 5.18 8.51
CA ARG A 19 -11.95 3.91 8.79
C ARG A 19 -11.36 3.31 7.51
N ASP A 20 -12.15 3.20 6.45
CA ASP A 20 -11.72 2.57 5.21
C ASP A 20 -10.66 3.43 4.50
N LEU A 21 -10.76 4.75 4.59
CA LEU A 21 -9.74 5.68 4.10
C LEU A 21 -8.42 5.52 4.87
N SER A 22 -8.47 5.36 6.20
CA SER A 22 -7.28 5.10 7.01
C SER A 22 -6.60 3.79 6.60
N ARG A 23 -7.37 2.71 6.42
CA ARG A 23 -6.86 1.41 5.93
C ARG A 23 -6.22 1.54 4.55
N PHE A 24 -6.85 2.29 3.65
CA PHE A 24 -6.31 2.54 2.31
C PHE A 24 -4.96 3.30 2.35
N ARG A 25 -4.83 4.30 3.25
CA ARG A 25 -3.56 5.02 3.45
C ARG A 25 -2.46 4.10 3.95
N VAL A 26 -2.75 3.25 4.93
CA VAL A 26 -1.78 2.27 5.45
C VAL A 26 -1.33 1.31 4.35
N ALA A 27 -2.27 0.74 3.57
CA ALA A 27 -1.94 -0.16 2.48
C ALA A 27 -1.10 0.53 1.39
N THR A 28 -1.37 1.81 1.10
CA THR A 28 -0.60 2.61 0.14
C THR A 28 0.84 2.84 0.64
N ALA A 29 1.00 3.20 1.92
CA ALA A 29 2.32 3.40 2.51
C ALA A 29 3.14 2.10 2.53
N GLN A 30 2.51 0.97 2.85
CA GLN A 30 3.16 -0.33 2.87
C GLN A 30 3.62 -0.76 1.46
N LYS A 31 2.76 -0.60 0.44
CA LYS A 31 3.13 -0.84 -0.96
C LYS A 31 4.33 0.04 -1.37
N ALA A 32 4.28 1.33 -1.08
CA ALA A 32 5.35 2.28 -1.44
C ALA A 32 6.68 1.93 -0.77
N LYS A 33 6.64 1.47 0.50
CA LYS A 33 7.82 0.98 1.21
C LYS A 33 8.45 -0.23 0.49
N THR A 34 7.63 -1.22 0.13
CA THR A 34 8.12 -2.41 -0.59
C THR A 34 8.71 -2.06 -1.96
N GLU A 35 8.10 -1.12 -2.68
CA GLU A 35 8.64 -0.59 -3.94
C GLU A 35 9.99 0.12 -3.73
N GLN A 36 10.14 0.91 -2.66
CA GLN A 36 11.39 1.57 -2.31
C GLN A 36 12.50 0.56 -1.95
N ASP A 37 12.17 -0.48 -1.20
CA ASP A 37 13.12 -1.54 -0.83
C ASP A 37 13.65 -2.28 -2.08
N LEU A 38 12.81 -2.48 -3.10
CA LEU A 38 13.23 -3.03 -4.40
C LEU A 38 14.20 -2.10 -5.13
N LEU A 39 13.93 -0.80 -5.17
CA LEU A 39 14.79 0.20 -5.83
C LEU A 39 16.18 0.32 -5.20
N VAL A 40 16.31 0.03 -3.91
CA VAL A 40 17.61 0.07 -3.21
C VAL A 40 18.51 -1.09 -3.65
N LEU A 41 17.96 -2.25 -4.04
CA LEU A 41 18.74 -3.41 -4.48
C LEU A 41 19.45 -3.21 -5.82
N ASP A 42 19.04 -2.20 -6.60
CA ASP A 42 19.67 -1.87 -7.89
C ASP A 42 20.94 -1.00 -7.72
N LYS A 43 21.25 -0.56 -6.49
CA LYS A 43 22.40 0.31 -6.20
C LYS A 43 23.59 -0.53 -5.74
N THR A 44 24.32 -1.13 -6.68
CA THR A 44 25.67 -1.66 -6.40
C THR A 44 26.70 -0.53 -6.51
N SER A 45 27.35 -0.21 -5.40
CA SER A 45 28.46 0.75 -5.38
C SER A 45 29.71 0.13 -6.00
N ALA A 46 30.39 0.86 -6.89
CA ALA A 46 31.59 0.39 -7.56
C ALA A 46 32.76 0.25 -6.57
N LEU A 47 33.36 -0.93 -6.52
CA LEU A 47 34.58 -1.21 -5.75
C LEU A 47 35.80 -0.84 -6.60
N ALA A 48 36.11 0.46 -6.71
CA ALA A 48 37.14 0.96 -7.62
C ALA A 48 38.59 0.65 -7.19
N ASP A 49 38.85 0.42 -5.89
CA ASP A 49 40.22 0.38 -5.33
C ASP A 49 40.61 -0.98 -4.69
N ARG A 50 40.08 -2.11 -5.17
CA ARG A 50 40.34 -3.44 -4.56
C ARG A 50 40.80 -4.48 -5.58
N ASP A 51 41.45 -5.54 -5.07
CA ASP A 51 41.89 -6.71 -5.86
C ASP A 51 40.74 -7.21 -6.75
N PRO A 52 40.92 -7.29 -8.08
CA PRO A 52 39.88 -7.71 -9.02
C PRO A 52 39.25 -9.08 -8.71
N LYS A 53 40.02 -10.04 -8.17
CA LYS A 53 39.49 -11.36 -7.79
C LYS A 53 38.53 -11.24 -6.62
N VAL A 54 38.91 -10.47 -5.60
CA VAL A 54 38.08 -10.19 -4.41
C VAL A 54 36.83 -9.39 -4.82
N CYS A 55 36.98 -8.40 -5.69
CA CYS A 55 35.85 -7.64 -6.23
C CYS A 55 34.83 -8.56 -6.93
N ARG A 56 35.30 -9.50 -7.75
CA ARG A 56 34.43 -10.44 -8.45
C ARG A 56 33.66 -11.35 -7.49
N GLU A 57 34.33 -11.96 -6.52
CA GLU A 57 33.65 -12.81 -5.53
C GLU A 57 32.61 -12.04 -4.69
N VAL A 58 32.92 -10.80 -4.31
CA VAL A 58 31.99 -9.94 -3.57
C VAL A 58 30.77 -9.59 -4.42
N VAL A 59 30.97 -9.24 -5.69
CA VAL A 59 29.88 -8.95 -6.64
C VAL A 59 29.01 -10.18 -6.86
N ASP A 60 29.59 -11.36 -7.06
CA ASP A 60 28.85 -12.60 -7.31
C ASP A 60 28.00 -13.02 -6.09
N ARG A 61 28.57 -12.92 -4.88
CA ARG A 61 27.84 -13.18 -3.63
C ARG A 61 26.73 -12.15 -3.39
N TYR A 62 27.02 -10.87 -3.63
CA TYR A 62 26.01 -9.82 -3.52
C TYR A 62 24.87 -10.04 -4.52
N ASN A 63 25.17 -10.35 -5.78
CA ASN A 63 24.17 -10.62 -6.81
C ASN A 63 23.26 -11.79 -6.44
N SER A 64 23.85 -12.87 -5.92
CA SER A 64 23.10 -14.04 -5.43
C SER A 64 22.16 -13.66 -4.27
N TRP A 65 22.67 -12.90 -3.30
CA TRP A 65 21.87 -12.39 -2.18
C TRP A 65 20.75 -11.44 -2.65
N ALA A 66 21.07 -10.49 -3.53
CA ALA A 66 20.14 -9.49 -4.04
C ALA A 66 19.03 -10.15 -4.87
N MET A 67 19.34 -11.19 -5.63
CA MET A 67 18.34 -11.98 -6.37
C MET A 67 17.34 -12.65 -5.42
N ASN A 68 17.82 -13.35 -4.40
CA ASN A 68 16.95 -13.95 -3.38
C ASN A 68 16.10 -12.89 -2.66
N ARG A 69 16.70 -11.74 -2.36
CA ARG A 69 15.97 -10.62 -1.74
C ARG A 69 14.90 -10.03 -2.65
N ARG A 70 15.17 -9.87 -3.95
CA ARG A 70 14.18 -9.41 -4.95
C ARG A 70 13.00 -10.37 -5.04
N ILE A 71 13.24 -11.69 -5.05
CA ILE A 71 12.17 -12.70 -5.08
C ILE A 71 11.22 -12.50 -3.89
N LEU A 72 11.76 -12.40 -2.68
CA LEU A 72 10.97 -12.20 -1.47
C LEU A 72 10.19 -10.87 -1.48
N LEU A 73 10.83 -9.78 -1.91
CA LEU A 73 10.17 -8.48 -2.01
C LEU A 73 9.10 -8.44 -3.09
N ASN A 74 9.28 -9.15 -4.22
CA ASN A 74 8.25 -9.25 -5.26
C ASN A 74 7.03 -10.04 -4.78
N GLN A 75 7.23 -11.11 -4.01
CA GLN A 75 6.12 -11.83 -3.36
C GLN A 75 5.38 -10.91 -2.38
N GLN A 76 6.11 -10.20 -1.53
CA GLN A 76 5.53 -9.23 -0.61
C GLN A 76 4.78 -8.11 -1.35
N LEU A 77 5.32 -7.62 -2.47
CA LEU A 77 4.69 -6.59 -3.29
C LEU A 77 3.38 -7.09 -3.91
N ALA A 78 3.32 -8.36 -4.35
CA ALA A 78 2.09 -8.96 -4.85
C ALA A 78 0.99 -8.96 -3.76
N ASP A 79 1.33 -9.36 -2.53
CA ASP A 79 0.40 -9.32 -1.40
C ASP A 79 -0.01 -7.89 -1.04
N ASP A 80 0.93 -6.95 -1.05
CA ASP A 80 0.67 -5.53 -0.79
C ASP A 80 -0.25 -4.92 -1.86
N LEU A 81 -0.10 -5.30 -3.13
CA LEU A 81 -0.98 -4.89 -4.22
C LEU A 81 -2.40 -5.44 -4.05
N LEU A 82 -2.54 -6.71 -3.62
CA LEU A 82 -3.84 -7.29 -3.31
C LEU A 82 -4.53 -6.54 -2.17
N ARG A 83 -3.81 -6.29 -1.06
CA ARG A 83 -4.31 -5.50 0.08
C ARG A 83 -4.69 -4.08 -0.34
N TRP A 84 -3.85 -3.43 -1.13
CA TRP A 84 -4.09 -2.08 -1.64
C TRP A 84 -5.34 -2.01 -2.52
N ASN A 85 -5.51 -2.95 -3.45
CA ASN A 85 -6.69 -3.00 -4.32
C ASN A 85 -7.98 -3.21 -3.51
N SER A 86 -7.97 -4.13 -2.55
CA SER A 86 -9.12 -4.36 -1.66
C SER A 86 -9.46 -3.11 -0.84
N ALA A 87 -8.47 -2.50 -0.19
CA ALA A 87 -8.68 -1.29 0.61
C ALA A 87 -9.16 -0.10 -0.24
N ARG A 88 -8.65 0.03 -1.48
CA ARG A 88 -9.10 1.04 -2.45
C ARG A 88 -10.58 0.86 -2.79
N GLN A 89 -11.00 -0.37 -3.08
CA GLN A 89 -12.39 -0.68 -3.42
C GLN A 89 -13.32 -0.42 -2.22
N GLU A 90 -12.92 -0.80 -1.01
CA GLU A 90 -13.68 -0.53 0.21
C GLU A 90 -13.86 0.97 0.45
N ALA A 91 -12.77 1.74 0.40
CA ALA A 91 -12.80 3.19 0.56
C ALA A 91 -13.68 3.89 -0.50
N GLN A 92 -13.61 3.44 -1.75
CA GLN A 92 -14.47 3.96 -2.82
C GLN A 92 -15.95 3.66 -2.59
N ARG A 93 -16.28 2.45 -2.13
CA ARG A 93 -17.66 2.06 -1.81
C ARG A 93 -18.21 2.85 -0.62
N SER A 94 -17.44 2.99 0.46
CA SER A 94 -17.88 3.74 1.65
C SER A 94 -18.01 5.24 1.37
N PHE A 95 -17.11 5.81 0.56
CA PHE A 95 -17.25 7.17 0.04
C PHE A 95 -18.56 7.36 -0.72
N GLY A 96 -18.85 6.48 -1.70
CA GLY A 96 -20.09 6.56 -2.48
C GLY A 96 -21.35 6.46 -1.60
N ARG A 97 -21.35 5.57 -0.60
CA ARG A 97 -22.45 5.48 0.38
C ARG A 97 -22.63 6.76 1.20
N ALA A 98 -21.53 7.36 1.68
CA ALA A 98 -21.57 8.60 2.43
C ALA A 98 -22.12 9.76 1.58
N GLU A 99 -21.69 9.89 0.33
CA GLU A 99 -22.17 10.93 -0.59
C GLU A 99 -23.65 10.76 -0.98
N VAL A 100 -24.11 9.52 -1.19
CA VAL A 100 -25.55 9.24 -1.40
C VAL A 100 -26.37 9.65 -0.17
N LEU A 101 -25.93 9.33 1.04
CA LEU A 101 -26.66 9.71 2.26
C LEU A 101 -26.66 11.22 2.50
N LYS A 102 -25.58 11.91 2.14
CA LYS A 102 -25.46 13.37 2.19
C LYS A 102 -26.41 14.06 1.20
N THR A 103 -26.49 13.56 -0.04
CA THR A 103 -27.40 14.11 -1.06
C THR A 103 -28.87 13.86 -0.73
N LEU A 104 -29.22 12.65 -0.28
CA LEU A 104 -30.57 12.33 0.21
C LEU A 104 -30.97 13.16 1.44
N GLY A 105 -30.00 13.52 2.28
CA GLY A 105 -30.20 14.40 3.42
C GLY A 105 -30.43 15.88 3.07
N ARG A 106 -30.07 16.33 1.86
CA ARG A 106 -30.25 17.72 1.37
C ARG A 106 -31.52 17.93 0.54
N ARG A 107 -32.14 16.86 0.02
CA ARG A 107 -33.35 16.92 -0.83
C ARG A 107 -34.66 16.88 -0.04
N ARG A 108 -34.62 17.13 1.28
CA ARG A 108 -35.78 17.26 2.17
C ARG A 108 -35.62 18.53 2.97
#